data_AF-A0A133NJT0-F1
#
_entry.id   AF-A0A133NJT0-F1
#
_cell.length_a   1.000
_cell.length_b   1.000
_cell.length_c   1.000
_cell.angle_alpha   90.00
_cell.angle_beta   90.00
_cell.angle_gamma   90.00
#
_symmetry.space_group_name_H-M   'P 1'
#
loop_
_entity.id
_entity.type
_entity.pdbx_description
1 polymer ?
#
loop_
_entity_poly.entity_id
_entity_poly.type
_entity_poly.pdbx_seq_one_letter_code
_entity_poly.pdbx_strand_id
1 'polypeptide(L)'
;MKYRLSDICHYVKGKVDVSELDNSTYISTENMLPDKGGVTEAASLPTTLQTQIYEKDDVLVSNIRPYFKKIWFADQNGGCSNDVLVFRANEGVEPGFLYYVLADDKFFDFSMATSKGTKMPRGDKKALMEYEVLDFNIDTQKKVASLLGDIDEKIRVNTEINDNLAA
;
A
#
# COMPACT_ATOMS: atom_id res chain seq x y z
N MET A 1 -21.93 -10.94 5.43
CA MET A 1 -21.99 -9.95 6.55
C MET A 1 -21.18 -8.73 6.10
N LYS A 2 -21.15 -7.58 6.80
CA LYS A 2 -20.13 -6.55 6.49
C LYS A 2 -18.94 -6.78 7.40
N TYR A 3 -17.77 -7.03 6.82
CA TYR A 3 -16.52 -7.19 7.56
C TYR A 3 -15.87 -5.82 7.76
N ARG A 4 -14.95 -5.73 8.71
CA ARG A 4 -14.06 -4.59 8.89
C ARG A 4 -12.69 -4.90 8.31
N LEU A 5 -11.93 -3.88 7.99
CA LEU A 5 -10.55 -4.04 7.52
C LEU A 5 -9.70 -4.82 8.54
N SER A 6 -9.94 -4.65 9.84
CA SER A 6 -9.31 -5.41 10.91
C SER A 6 -9.55 -6.92 10.86
N ASP A 7 -10.64 -7.36 10.23
CA ASP A 7 -10.98 -8.78 10.14
C ASP A 7 -10.10 -9.47 9.08
N ILE A 8 -9.62 -8.72 8.08
CA ILE A 8 -8.88 -9.26 6.93
C ILE A 8 -7.38 -8.94 6.92
N CYS A 9 -6.92 -7.98 7.71
CA CYS A 9 -5.50 -7.61 7.79
C CYS A 9 -5.10 -7.05 9.16
N HIS A 10 -3.80 -6.85 9.35
CA HIS A 10 -3.23 -6.18 10.50
C HIS A 10 -2.06 -5.27 10.10
N TYR A 11 -1.74 -4.30 10.96
CA TYR A 11 -0.51 -3.53 10.80
C TYR A 11 0.70 -4.37 11.19
N VAL A 12 1.71 -4.38 10.33
CA VAL A 12 3.03 -4.94 10.67
C VAL A 12 3.66 -4.09 11.77
N LYS A 13 4.34 -4.72 12.72
CA LYS A 13 5.04 -4.06 13.85
C LYS A 13 6.55 -4.30 13.87
N GLY A 14 7.05 -5.18 13.00
CA GLY A 14 8.45 -5.53 12.92
C GLY A 14 9.34 -4.36 12.50
N LYS A 15 10.65 -4.54 12.72
CA LYS A 15 11.70 -3.59 12.38
C LYS A 15 12.80 -4.29 11.61
N VAL A 16 13.50 -3.53 10.78
CA VAL A 16 14.70 -3.95 10.04
C VAL A 16 15.79 -2.89 10.25
N ASP A 17 17.04 -3.33 10.33
CA ASP A 17 18.19 -2.43 10.46
C ASP A 17 18.41 -1.71 9.12
N VAL A 18 18.66 -0.41 9.19
CA VAL A 18 18.89 0.41 7.98
C VAL A 18 20.17 0.00 7.25
N SER A 19 21.12 -0.63 7.95
CA SER A 19 22.30 -1.24 7.34
C SER A 19 22.00 -2.43 6.42
N GLU A 20 20.80 -3.02 6.52
CA GLU A 20 20.34 -4.10 5.63
C GLU A 20 19.56 -3.57 4.41
N LEU A 21 19.38 -2.25 4.31
CA LEU A 21 18.61 -1.60 3.25
C LEU A 21 19.51 -0.85 2.27
N ASP A 22 18.95 -0.63 1.09
CA ASP A 22 19.47 0.25 0.05
C ASP A 22 18.34 1.15 -0.50
N ASN A 23 18.68 2.00 -1.46
CA ASN A 23 17.73 2.94 -2.06
C ASN A 23 16.56 2.24 -2.79
N SER A 24 16.74 1.00 -3.23
CA SER A 24 15.69 0.23 -3.90
C SER A 24 14.73 -0.44 -2.91
N THR A 25 15.20 -0.74 -1.70
CA THR A 25 14.45 -1.45 -0.64
C THR A 25 13.90 -0.55 0.46
N TYR A 26 14.26 0.75 0.46
CA TYR A 26 13.68 1.73 1.36
C TYR A 26 12.51 2.52 0.75
N ILE A 27 11.34 2.48 1.40
CA ILE A 27 10.13 3.17 0.92
C ILE A 27 9.71 4.30 1.88
N SER A 28 9.52 5.49 1.34
CA SER A 28 9.06 6.68 2.04
C SER A 28 7.89 7.34 1.30
N THR A 29 7.29 8.36 1.90
CA THR A 29 6.24 9.12 1.21
C THR A 29 6.76 9.91 0.00
N GLU A 30 8.08 10.05 -0.15
CA GLU A 30 8.73 10.81 -1.22
C GLU A 30 8.89 9.98 -2.50
N ASN A 31 9.28 8.71 -2.38
CA ASN A 31 9.47 7.82 -3.52
C ASN A 31 8.24 6.95 -3.85
N MET A 32 7.17 7.02 -3.06
CA MET A 32 5.84 6.55 -3.48
C MET A 32 5.20 7.53 -4.46
N LEU A 33 4.80 7.04 -5.64
CA LEU A 33 4.17 7.83 -6.68
C LEU A 33 2.68 8.05 -6.38
N PRO A 34 2.12 9.24 -6.66
CA PRO A 34 0.70 9.51 -6.48
C PRO A 34 -0.16 8.66 -7.42
N ASP A 35 -1.47 8.67 -7.17
CA ASP A 35 -2.49 8.04 -8.03
C ASP A 35 -2.19 6.56 -8.33
N LYS A 36 -1.79 5.82 -7.29
CA LYS A 36 -1.53 4.37 -7.33
C LYS A 36 -0.37 3.99 -8.26
N GLY A 37 0.52 4.94 -8.57
CA GLY A 37 1.67 4.75 -9.47
C GLY A 37 2.82 3.87 -8.92
N GLY A 38 2.67 3.25 -7.75
CA GLY A 38 3.71 2.41 -7.17
C GLY A 38 4.84 3.20 -6.52
N VAL A 39 6.08 2.76 -6.73
CA VAL A 39 7.28 3.30 -6.08
C VAL A 39 8.44 3.50 -7.07
N THR A 40 9.39 4.34 -6.66
CA THR A 40 10.68 4.57 -7.33
C THR A 40 11.82 4.42 -6.31
N GLU A 41 13.07 4.48 -6.75
CA GLU A 41 14.20 4.46 -5.82
C GLU A 41 14.17 5.65 -4.85
N ALA A 42 14.50 5.41 -3.59
CA ALA A 42 14.67 6.48 -2.62
C ALA A 42 15.91 7.32 -2.96
N ALA A 43 15.82 8.64 -2.80
CA ALA A 43 16.97 9.52 -2.96
C ALA A 43 18.06 9.28 -1.90
N SER A 44 17.66 8.85 -0.70
CA SER A 44 18.55 8.57 0.42
C SER A 44 17.91 7.64 1.43
N LEU A 45 18.74 6.89 2.15
CA LEU A 45 18.35 6.13 3.34
C LEU A 45 18.11 7.03 4.55
N PRO A 46 17.27 6.62 5.52
CA PRO A 46 17.06 7.37 6.75
C PRO A 46 18.31 7.30 7.64
N THR A 47 18.50 8.29 8.51
CA THR A 47 19.62 8.33 9.46
C THR A 47 19.38 7.54 10.75
N THR A 48 18.18 6.96 10.90
CA THR A 48 17.81 6.13 12.04
C THR A 48 18.46 4.75 11.96
N LEU A 49 18.64 4.06 13.09
CA LEU A 49 19.19 2.69 13.11
C LEU A 49 18.23 1.66 12.51
N GLN A 50 16.94 1.80 12.80
CA GLN A 50 15.90 0.84 12.40
C GLN A 50 14.68 1.53 11.83
N THR A 51 14.04 0.87 10.87
CA THR A 51 12.80 1.33 10.26
C THR A 51 11.74 0.22 10.27
N GLN A 52 10.48 0.55 9.97
CA GLN A 52 9.41 -0.45 9.89
C GLN A 52 9.68 -1.44 8.76
N ILE A 53 9.65 -2.74 9.04
CA ILE A 53 9.83 -3.77 8.01
C ILE A 53 8.55 -3.93 7.17
N TYR A 54 8.73 -4.25 5.89
CA TYR A 54 7.70 -4.84 5.05
C TYR A 54 8.26 -6.07 4.33
N GLU A 55 7.39 -7.01 3.99
CA GLU A 55 7.72 -8.19 3.20
C GLU A 55 6.97 -8.15 1.87
N LYS A 56 7.43 -8.97 0.92
CA LYS A 56 6.69 -9.26 -0.30
C LYS A 56 5.24 -9.63 0.04
N ASP A 57 4.33 -9.15 -0.81
CA ASP A 57 2.87 -9.26 -0.68
C ASP A 57 2.24 -8.42 0.44
N ASP A 58 3.00 -7.59 1.16
CA ASP A 58 2.42 -6.53 2.00
C ASP A 58 1.88 -5.37 1.14
N VAL A 59 0.87 -4.67 1.68
CA VAL A 59 0.34 -3.45 1.07
C VAL A 59 0.83 -2.23 1.84
N LEU A 60 1.58 -1.36 1.15
CA LEU A 60 2.11 -0.13 1.72
C LEU A 60 1.22 1.04 1.30
N VAL A 61 0.76 1.84 2.27
CA VAL A 61 -0.04 3.04 2.02
C VAL A 61 0.61 4.24 2.68
N SER A 62 0.82 5.33 1.93
CA SER A 62 1.26 6.60 2.53
C SER A 62 0.14 7.15 3.43
N ASN A 63 0.46 7.39 4.69
CA ASN A 63 -0.49 7.94 5.65
C ASN A 63 -0.60 9.47 5.59
N ILE A 64 0.31 10.16 4.92
CA ILE A 64 0.27 11.62 4.79
C ILE A 64 -0.51 11.99 3.53
N ARG A 65 -1.45 12.92 3.68
CA ARG A 65 -2.26 13.44 2.56
C ARG A 65 -2.88 12.29 1.74
N PRO A 66 -3.77 11.48 2.35
CA PRO A 66 -4.38 10.32 1.69
C PRO A 66 -4.98 10.61 0.31
N TYR A 67 -5.40 11.85 0.02
CA TYR A 67 -5.86 12.27 -1.31
C TYR A 67 -4.83 12.09 -2.44
N PHE A 68 -3.54 11.90 -2.14
CA PHE A 68 -2.54 11.55 -3.17
C PHE A 68 -2.59 10.08 -3.59
N LYS A 69 -3.35 9.24 -2.89
CA LYS A 69 -3.59 7.84 -3.27
C LYS A 69 -2.31 7.03 -3.49
N LYS A 70 -1.29 7.31 -2.68
CA LYS A 70 0.01 6.65 -2.72
C LYS A 70 -0.10 5.28 -2.06
N ILE A 71 -0.07 4.23 -2.87
CA ILE A 71 -0.18 2.84 -2.45
C ILE A 71 0.73 1.97 -3.31
N TRP A 72 1.26 0.90 -2.73
CA TRP A 72 2.08 -0.08 -3.43
C TRP A 72 1.85 -1.48 -2.89
N PHE A 73 1.77 -2.45 -3.79
CA PHE A 73 1.79 -3.87 -3.46
C PHE A 73 3.24 -4.35 -3.56
N ALA A 74 3.83 -4.71 -2.42
CA ALA A 74 5.25 -5.00 -2.33
C ALA A 74 5.60 -6.26 -3.13
N ASP A 75 6.52 -6.14 -4.08
CA ASP A 75 7.06 -7.27 -4.84
C ASP A 75 8.35 -7.85 -4.23
N GLN A 76 8.88 -7.19 -3.20
CA GLN A 76 10.13 -7.49 -2.49
C GLN A 76 10.03 -7.19 -0.99
N ASN A 77 11.08 -7.53 -0.23
CA ASN A 77 11.21 -7.21 1.19
C ASN A 77 12.00 -5.90 1.38
N GLY A 78 11.75 -5.20 2.48
CA GLY A 78 12.55 -4.02 2.82
C GLY A 78 12.06 -3.28 4.05
N GLY A 79 12.34 -1.97 4.08
CA GLY A 79 11.94 -1.11 5.18
C GLY A 79 11.28 0.19 4.73
N CYS A 80 10.34 0.73 5.51
CA CYS A 80 9.64 1.95 5.16
C CYS A 80 9.59 2.98 6.29
N SER A 81 9.43 4.25 5.92
CA SER A 81 9.29 5.38 6.86
C SER A 81 8.05 5.23 7.77
N ASN A 82 8.05 5.91 8.92
CA ASN A 82 6.93 5.86 9.88
C ASN A 82 5.60 6.44 9.36
N ASP A 83 5.66 7.24 8.29
CA ASP A 83 4.49 7.81 7.62
C ASP A 83 3.95 6.90 6.51
N VAL A 84 4.51 5.70 6.33
CA VAL A 84 3.96 4.63 5.48
C VAL A 84 3.40 3.54 6.39
N LEU A 85 2.15 3.16 6.16
CA LEU A 85 1.50 2.06 6.87
C LEU A 85 1.68 0.77 6.08
N VAL A 86 2.09 -0.29 6.76
CA VAL A 86 2.23 -1.63 6.18
C VAL A 86 1.05 -2.48 6.66
N PHE A 87 0.20 -2.86 5.73
CA PHE A 87 -0.94 -3.76 5.94
C PHE A 87 -0.57 -5.16 5.45
N ARG A 88 -0.65 -6.14 6.35
CA ARG A 88 -0.43 -7.55 6.02
C ARG A 88 -1.75 -8.30 6.08
N ALA A 89 -2.06 -9.04 5.02
CA ALA A 89 -3.23 -9.90 4.98
C ALA A 89 -3.17 -10.96 6.11
N ASN A 90 -4.32 -11.22 6.73
CA ASN A 90 -4.45 -12.31 7.70
C ASN A 90 -4.43 -13.66 6.99
N GLU A 91 -4.21 -14.73 7.74
CA GLU A 91 -4.32 -16.09 7.21
C GLU A 91 -5.71 -16.32 6.58
N GLY A 92 -5.73 -16.89 5.37
CA GLY A 92 -6.97 -17.12 4.62
C GLY A 92 -7.50 -15.92 3.84
N VAL A 93 -6.75 -14.81 3.79
CA VAL A 93 -7.03 -13.64 2.95
C VAL A 93 -6.02 -13.56 1.81
N GLU A 94 -6.49 -13.32 0.59
CA GLU A 94 -5.62 -13.12 -0.57
C GLU A 94 -4.98 -11.72 -0.52
N PRO A 95 -3.63 -11.60 -0.49
CA PRO A 95 -2.96 -10.30 -0.39
C PRO A 95 -3.29 -9.34 -1.54
N GLY A 96 -3.39 -9.85 -2.78
CA GLY A 96 -3.80 -9.03 -3.92
C GLY A 96 -5.23 -8.47 -3.76
N PHE A 97 -6.14 -9.21 -3.12
CA PHE A 97 -7.47 -8.70 -2.81
C PHE A 97 -7.41 -7.56 -1.80
N LEU A 98 -6.58 -7.68 -0.75
CA LEU A 98 -6.35 -6.60 0.20
C LEU A 98 -5.81 -5.34 -0.49
N TYR A 99 -4.86 -5.49 -1.43
CA TYR A 99 -4.37 -4.38 -2.23
C TYR A 99 -5.53 -3.66 -2.95
N TYR A 100 -6.40 -4.38 -3.65
CA TYR A 100 -7.52 -3.77 -4.38
C TYR A 100 -8.58 -3.15 -3.47
N VAL A 101 -8.79 -3.68 -2.27
CA VAL A 101 -9.65 -3.04 -1.25
C VAL A 101 -9.08 -1.69 -0.82
N LEU A 102 -7.77 -1.62 -0.58
CA LEU A 102 -7.09 -0.41 -0.13
C LEU A 102 -6.80 0.58 -1.27
N ALA A 103 -6.74 0.09 -2.51
CA ALA A 103 -6.56 0.90 -3.71
C ALA A 103 -7.86 1.56 -4.18
N ASP A 104 -9.03 1.19 -3.65
CA ASP A 104 -10.30 1.85 -3.96
C ASP A 104 -10.26 3.31 -3.48
N ASP A 105 -10.76 4.23 -4.31
CA ASP A 105 -10.86 5.66 -3.97
C ASP A 105 -11.68 5.87 -2.69
N LYS A 106 -12.67 5.01 -2.43
CA LYS A 106 -13.48 5.06 -1.20
C LYS A 106 -12.67 4.86 0.07
N PHE A 107 -11.60 4.06 0.02
CA PHE A 107 -10.72 3.89 1.17
C PHE A 107 -9.94 5.18 1.45
N PHE A 108 -9.42 5.84 0.40
CA PHE A 108 -8.73 7.12 0.54
C PHE A 108 -9.67 8.24 1.00
N ASP A 109 -10.91 8.28 0.52
CA ASP A 109 -11.93 9.22 0.98
C ASP A 109 -12.26 9.02 2.46
N PHE A 110 -12.39 7.75 2.90
CA PHE A 110 -12.59 7.42 4.31
C PHE A 110 -11.37 7.80 5.18
N SER A 111 -10.16 7.53 4.68
CA SER A 111 -8.91 7.93 5.33
C SER A 111 -8.82 9.46 5.49
N MET A 112 -9.24 10.21 4.48
CA MET A 112 -9.34 11.67 4.53
C MET A 112 -10.39 12.14 5.55
N ALA A 113 -11.59 11.56 5.53
CA ALA A 113 -12.69 11.96 6.41
C ALA A 113 -12.37 11.71 7.90
N THR A 114 -11.57 10.69 8.19
CA THR A 114 -11.15 10.32 9.55
C THR A 114 -9.77 10.87 9.93
N SER A 115 -9.15 11.66 9.04
CA SER A 115 -7.79 12.15 9.24
C SER A 115 -7.67 13.14 10.40
N LYS A 116 -6.46 13.21 10.97
CA LYS A 116 -6.07 14.17 11.99
C LYS A 116 -5.06 15.17 11.44
N GLY A 117 -5.20 16.42 11.87
CA GLY A 117 -4.33 17.54 11.47
C GLY A 117 -4.83 18.25 10.22
N THR A 118 -4.64 19.57 10.16
CA THR A 118 -5.18 20.44 9.10
C THR A 118 -4.19 20.63 7.94
N LYS A 119 -2.91 20.88 8.21
CA LYS A 119 -1.88 21.15 7.18
C LYS A 119 -1.27 19.89 6.56
N MET A 120 -1.16 18.83 7.35
CA MET A 120 -0.64 17.52 6.93
C MET A 120 -1.57 16.44 7.49
N PRO A 121 -2.75 16.26 6.87
CA PRO A 121 -3.73 15.29 7.33
C PRO A 121 -3.11 13.91 7.29
N ARG A 122 -3.23 13.19 8.41
CA ARG A 122 -2.84 11.79 8.53
C ARG A 122 -4.05 10.93 8.85
N GLY A 123 -4.21 9.82 8.13
CA GLY A 123 -5.28 8.85 8.44
C GLY A 123 -5.19 8.39 9.89
N ASP A 124 -6.34 8.30 10.57
CA ASP A 124 -6.39 7.75 11.92
C ASP A 124 -6.26 6.23 11.88
N LYS A 125 -5.12 5.70 12.34
CA LYS A 125 -4.80 4.27 12.24
C LYS A 125 -5.88 3.37 12.86
N LYS A 126 -6.58 3.81 13.90
CA LYS A 126 -7.66 3.02 14.51
C LYS A 126 -8.92 3.07 13.65
N ALA A 127 -9.31 4.25 13.19
CA ALA A 127 -10.47 4.41 12.32
C ALA A 127 -10.31 3.64 11.00
N LEU A 128 -9.10 3.67 10.40
CA LEU A 128 -8.81 2.90 9.18
C LEU A 128 -9.13 1.41 9.31
N MET A 129 -8.85 0.81 10.48
CA MET A 129 -9.12 -0.61 10.71
C MET A 129 -10.62 -0.92 10.86
N GLU A 130 -11.46 0.10 11.05
CA GLU A 130 -12.92 -0.02 11.11
C GLU A 130 -13.58 0.18 9.73
N TYR A 131 -12.80 0.44 8.67
CA TYR A 131 -13.32 0.57 7.31
C TYR A 131 -14.10 -0.69 6.89
N GLU A 132 -15.30 -0.51 6.36
CA GLU A 132 -16.16 -1.62 5.94
C GLU A 132 -15.63 -2.27 4.66
N VAL A 133 -15.50 -3.59 4.66
CA VAL A 133 -15.04 -4.39 3.53
C VAL A 133 -16.04 -5.49 3.17
N LEU A 134 -15.98 -5.95 1.93
CA LEU A 134 -16.82 -7.02 1.43
C LEU A 134 -16.36 -8.36 1.99
N ASP A 135 -17.33 -9.14 2.47
CA ASP A 135 -17.15 -10.49 2.99
C ASP A 135 -17.16 -11.50 1.83
N PHE A 136 -15.98 -11.66 1.20
CA PHE A 136 -15.76 -12.62 0.12
C PHE A 136 -14.98 -13.82 0.63
N ASN A 137 -15.36 -15.02 0.19
CA ASN A 137 -14.56 -16.22 0.44
C ASN A 137 -13.24 -16.17 -0.36
N ILE A 138 -12.26 -16.98 0.07
CA ILE A 138 -10.92 -16.98 -0.51
C ILE A 138 -10.91 -17.23 -2.03
N ASP A 139 -11.78 -18.09 -2.55
CA ASP A 139 -11.86 -18.35 -4.01
C ASP A 139 -12.32 -17.11 -4.79
N THR A 140 -13.25 -16.35 -4.22
CA THR A 140 -13.73 -15.10 -4.81
C THR A 140 -12.67 -14.01 -4.72
N GLN A 141 -11.98 -13.90 -3.57
CA GLN A 141 -10.87 -12.96 -3.40
C GLN A 141 -9.77 -13.21 -4.45
N LYS A 142 -9.37 -14.47 -4.66
CA LYS A 142 -8.40 -14.87 -5.70
C LYS A 142 -8.83 -14.48 -7.11
N LYS A 143 -10.10 -14.70 -7.44
CA LYS A 143 -10.66 -14.30 -8.75
C LYS A 143 -10.61 -12.79 -8.94
N VAL A 144 -10.97 -12.02 -7.91
CA VAL A 144 -10.91 -10.55 -7.95
C VAL A 144 -9.46 -10.08 -8.14
N ALA A 145 -8.54 -10.59 -7.32
CA ALA A 145 -7.13 -10.23 -7.38
C ALA A 145 -6.50 -10.56 -8.74
N SER A 146 -6.77 -11.75 -9.27
CA SER A 146 -6.27 -12.16 -10.59
C SER A 146 -6.86 -11.31 -11.72
N LEU A 147 -8.17 -11.08 -11.73
CA LEU A 147 -8.82 -10.32 -12.81
C LEU A 147 -8.34 -8.86 -12.85
N LEU A 148 -8.26 -8.20 -11.70
CA LEU A 148 -7.80 -6.82 -11.63
C LEU A 148 -6.30 -6.73 -11.92
N GLY A 149 -5.51 -7.71 -11.45
CA GLY A 149 -4.08 -7.81 -11.76
C GLY A 149 -3.80 -7.94 -13.26
N ASP A 150 -4.57 -8.78 -13.96
CA ASP A 150 -4.47 -8.93 -15.41
C ASP A 150 -4.80 -7.62 -16.17
N ILE A 151 -5.68 -6.78 -15.61
CA ILE A 151 -6.03 -5.48 -16.18
C ILE A 151 -4.91 -4.48 -15.94
N ASP A 152 -4.36 -4.40 -14.72
CA ASP A 152 -3.27 -3.50 -14.38
C ASP A 152 -2.01 -3.81 -15.20
N GLU A 153 -1.70 -5.10 -15.39
CA GLU A 153 -0.58 -5.52 -16.23
C GLU A 153 -0.76 -5.09 -17.69
N LYS A 154 -1.99 -5.17 -18.22
CA LYS A 154 -2.29 -4.63 -19.55
C LYS A 154 -2.15 -3.12 -19.63
N ILE A 155 -2.56 -2.39 -18.59
CA ILE A 155 -2.38 -0.94 -18.52
C ILE A 155 -0.89 -0.59 -18.53
N ARG A 156 -0.08 -1.29 -17.73
CA ARG A 156 1.38 -1.12 -17.67
C ARG A 156 2.03 -1.32 -19.04
N VAL A 157 1.78 -2.47 -19.68
CA VAL A 157 2.34 -2.79 -21.01
C VAL A 157 1.91 -1.76 -22.05
N ASN A 158 0.65 -1.33 -22.06
CA ASN A 158 0.17 -0.30 -22.99
C ASN A 158 0.84 1.06 -22.76
N THR A 159 1.13 1.40 -21.51
CA THR A 159 1.81 2.66 -21.16
C THR A 159 3.26 2.62 -21.65
N GLU A 160 3.98 1.52 -21.42
CA GLU A 160 5.34 1.30 -21.95
C GLU A 160 5.40 1.38 -23.48
N ILE A 161 4.41 0.81 -24.17
CA ILE A 161 4.33 0.91 -25.64
C ILE A 161 4.14 2.37 -26.07
N ASN A 162 3.24 3.11 -25.42
CA ASN A 162 2.98 4.51 -25.75
C ASN A 162 4.21 5.40 -25.50
N ASP A 163 4.93 5.18 -24.40
CA ASP A 163 6.14 5.93 -24.06
C ASP A 163 7.25 5.68 -25.09
N ASN A 164 7.41 4.44 -25.56
CA ASN A 164 8.36 4.09 -26.62
C ASN A 164 7.99 4.68 -27.99
N LEU A 165 6.70 4.91 -28.26
CA LEU A 165 6.23 5.52 -29.51
C LEU A 165 6.32 7.06 -29.49
N ALA A 166 6.35 7.66 -28.30
CA ALA A 166 6.47 9.11 -28.12
C ALA A 166 7.92 9.61 -28.08
N ALA A 167 8.90 8.69 -27.97
CA ALA A 167 10.34 8.94 -27.97
C ALA A 167 10.92 9.03 -29.41
#